data_AF-A0A6V7LU19-F1
#
_entry.id   AF-A0A6V7LU19-F1
#
_cell.length_a   1.000
_cell.length_b   1.000
_cell.length_c   1.000
_cell.angle_alpha   90.00
_cell.angle_beta   90.00
_cell.angle_gamma   90.00
#
_symmetry.space_group_name_H-M   'P 1'
#
loop_
_entity.id
_entity.type
_entity.pdbx_description
1 polymer ?
#
loop_
_entity_poly.entity_id
_entity_poly.type
_entity_poly.pdbx_seq_one_letter_code
_entity_poly.pdbx_strand_id
1 'polypeptide(L)'
;VPGKIVIYNQKYVSYGKTVQYRSVGAIEAAKFGAVATLIRSITPFSIYSPHTGMMNYQENVTKIPAACITIEDAEMLGRMAAR
;
A
#
# COMPACT_ATOMS: atom_id res chain seq x y z
N VAL A 1 -5.91 -3.75 12.26
CA VAL A 1 -6.10 -2.48 13.00
C VAL A 1 -7.45 -1.90 12.62
N PRO A 2 -8.39 -1.77 13.56
CA PRO A 2 -9.63 -1.01 13.40
C PRO A 2 -9.38 0.50 13.29
N GLY A 3 -10.03 1.17 12.33
CA GLY A 3 -10.11 2.64 12.29
C GLY A 3 -8.85 3.38 11.79
N LYS A 4 -7.78 2.68 11.40
CA LYS A 4 -6.54 3.32 10.93
C LYS A 4 -6.31 3.14 9.44
N ILE A 5 -5.47 4.03 8.90
CA ILE A 5 -4.87 3.89 7.58
C ILE A 5 -3.64 2.98 7.71
N VAL A 6 -3.57 1.93 6.89
CA VAL A 6 -2.42 1.00 6.85
C VAL A 6 -1.45 1.41 5.75
N ILE A 7 -0.16 1.46 6.07
CA ILE A 7 0.90 1.80 5.11
C ILE A 7 1.71 0.54 4.80
N TYR A 8 1.67 0.09 3.55
CA TYR A 8 2.52 -0.99 3.05
C TYR A 8 3.84 -0.42 2.53
N ASN A 9 4.84 -0.31 3.41
CA ASN A 9 6.20 0.13 3.05
C ASN A 9 7.09 -1.06 2.63
N GLN A 10 6.60 -1.90 1.71
CA GLN A 10 7.34 -3.07 1.24
C GLN A 10 8.43 -2.65 0.23
N LYS A 11 9.70 -3.02 0.50
CA LYS A 11 10.79 -2.81 -0.46
C LYS A 11 10.57 -3.65 -1.73
N TYR A 12 10.92 -3.06 -2.88
CA TYR A 12 10.84 -3.74 -4.16
C TYR A 12 11.77 -4.97 -4.21
N VAL A 13 11.25 -6.08 -4.72
CA VAL A 13 12.02 -7.32 -4.95
C VAL A 13 12.00 -7.64 -6.43
N SER A 14 10.80 -7.77 -6.99
CA SER A 14 10.51 -7.86 -8.42
C SER A 14 9.07 -7.43 -8.63
N TYR A 15 8.70 -7.08 -9.86
CA TYR A 15 7.33 -6.62 -10.13
C TYR A 15 6.30 -7.67 -9.70
N GLY A 16 6.46 -8.93 -10.11
CA GLY A 16 5.51 -10.01 -9.78
C GLY A 16 5.35 -10.27 -8.28
N LYS A 17 6.42 -10.12 -7.48
CA LYS A 17 6.35 -10.29 -6.02
C LYS A 17 5.75 -9.07 -5.33
N THR A 18 6.16 -7.87 -5.72
CA THR A 18 5.80 -6.65 -5.00
C THR A 18 4.41 -6.13 -5.40
N VAL A 19 3.95 -6.36 -6.64
CA VAL A 19 2.65 -5.87 -7.13
C VAL A 19 1.46 -6.35 -6.30
N GLN A 20 1.59 -7.48 -5.59
CA GLN A 20 0.54 -8.04 -4.73
C GLN A 20 0.04 -7.04 -3.69
N TYR A 21 0.93 -6.21 -3.12
CA TYR A 21 0.56 -5.17 -2.16
C TYR A 21 -0.34 -4.09 -2.77
N ARG A 22 -0.18 -3.78 -4.06
CA ARG A 22 -1.12 -2.90 -4.79
C ARG A 22 -2.40 -3.65 -5.15
N SER A 23 -2.27 -4.86 -5.68
CA SER A 23 -3.39 -5.60 -6.26
C SER A 23 -4.45 -6.00 -5.23
N VAL A 24 -4.03 -6.39 -4.02
CA VAL A 24 -4.92 -6.92 -2.98
C VAL A 24 -4.71 -6.29 -1.59
N GLY A 25 -3.79 -5.33 -1.42
CA GLY A 25 -3.50 -4.75 -0.11
C GLY A 25 -4.71 -4.09 0.56
N ALA A 26 -5.61 -3.49 -0.21
CA ALA A 26 -6.87 -2.96 0.32
C ALA A 26 -7.77 -4.05 0.92
N ILE A 27 -7.88 -5.19 0.25
CA ILE A 27 -8.67 -6.35 0.71
C ILE A 27 -8.08 -6.86 2.03
N GLU A 28 -6.77 -7.10 2.06
CA GLU A 28 -6.10 -7.65 3.24
C GLU A 28 -6.21 -6.68 4.43
N ALA A 29 -5.94 -5.39 4.24
CA ALA A 29 -6.07 -4.42 5.33
C ALA A 29 -7.52 -4.28 5.85
N ALA A 30 -8.51 -4.30 4.94
CA ALA A 30 -9.93 -4.20 5.30
C ALA A 30 -10.39 -5.36 6.18
N LYS A 31 -9.91 -6.60 5.93
CA LYS A 31 -10.19 -7.77 6.78
C LYS A 31 -9.79 -7.55 8.24
N PHE A 32 -8.82 -6.67 8.51
CA PHE A 32 -8.37 -6.32 9.86
C PHE A 32 -8.96 -5.00 10.39
N GLY A 33 -9.97 -4.44 9.72
CA GLY A 33 -10.68 -3.22 10.13
C GLY A 33 -10.02 -1.90 9.71
N ALA A 34 -9.04 -1.92 8.80
CA ALA A 34 -8.46 -0.68 8.29
C ALA A 34 -9.51 0.15 7.55
N VAL A 35 -9.32 1.47 7.52
CA VAL A 35 -10.24 2.39 6.82
C VAL A 35 -9.69 2.91 5.50
N ALA A 36 -8.39 2.76 5.25
CA ALA A 36 -7.74 3.01 3.97
C ALA A 36 -6.35 2.36 3.92
N THR A 37 -5.74 2.32 2.74
CA THR A 37 -4.35 1.90 2.55
C THR A 37 -3.53 2.89 1.75
N LEU A 38 -2.27 3.06 2.14
CA LEU A 38 -1.23 3.69 1.34
C LEU A 38 -0.17 2.64 1.00
N ILE A 39 0.26 2.59 -0.25
CA ILE A 39 1.15 1.55 -0.76
C ILE A 39 2.41 2.21 -1.32
N ARG A 40 3.59 1.77 -0.88
CA ARG A 40 4.85 2.15 -1.52
C ARG A 40 4.80 1.76 -3.00
N SER A 41 5.16 2.70 -3.87
CA SER A 41 5.18 2.47 -5.32
C SER A 41 5.94 1.21 -5.73
N ILE A 42 5.38 0.47 -6.68
CA ILE A 42 5.87 -0.84 -7.16
C ILE A 42 7.00 -0.64 -8.19
N THR A 43 8.12 -0.08 -7.76
CA THR A 43 9.25 0.26 -8.62
C THR A 43 10.58 0.08 -7.88
N PRO A 44 11.66 -0.33 -8.57
CA PRO A 44 12.99 -0.43 -7.97
C PRO A 44 13.62 0.93 -7.64
N PHE A 45 13.24 2.00 -8.35
CA PHE A 45 13.75 3.35 -8.12
C PHE A 45 12.63 4.39 -8.24
N SER A 46 12.85 5.57 -7.66
CA SER A 46 11.88 6.65 -7.67
C SER A 46 12.14 7.64 -8.80
N ILE A 47 11.06 8.19 -9.34
CA ILE A 47 11.05 9.40 -10.17
C ILE A 47 10.16 10.48 -9.53
N TYR A 48 9.96 10.39 -8.21
CA TYR A 48 9.07 11.28 -7.45
C TYR A 48 7.61 11.26 -7.94
N SER A 49 7.15 10.12 -8.47
CA SER A 49 5.77 9.93 -8.91
C SER A 49 5.20 8.62 -8.38
N PRO A 50 3.93 8.57 -7.95
CA PRO A 50 3.27 7.33 -7.59
C PRO A 50 3.12 6.35 -8.77
N HIS A 51 3.48 5.09 -8.56
CA HIS A 51 3.25 4.02 -9.52
C HIS A 51 1.84 3.42 -9.34
N THR A 52 0.87 3.91 -10.13
CA THR A 52 -0.51 3.43 -10.12
C THR A 52 -0.67 2.03 -10.74
N GLY A 53 -1.92 1.59 -10.90
CA GLY A 53 -2.30 0.42 -11.69
C GLY A 53 -3.50 -0.29 -11.09
N MET A 54 -3.96 -1.33 -11.80
CA MET A 54 -5.15 -2.06 -11.41
C MET A 54 -5.01 -2.69 -10.02
N MET A 55 -6.11 -2.64 -9.27
CA MET A 55 -6.34 -3.39 -8.05
C MET A 55 -7.71 -4.05 -8.15
N ASN A 56 -7.94 -5.06 -7.33
CA ASN A 56 -9.24 -5.72 -7.23
C ASN A 56 -9.81 -5.55 -5.83
N TYR A 57 -11.14 -5.57 -5.75
CA TYR A 57 -11.84 -5.84 -4.51
C TYR A 57 -12.37 -7.27 -4.52
N GLN A 58 -12.59 -7.82 -3.33
CA GLN A 58 -13.23 -9.11 -3.14
C GLN A 58 -14.66 -8.88 -2.64
N GLU A 59 -15.58 -9.76 -3.06
CA GLU A 59 -16.92 -9.82 -2.47
C GLU A 59 -16.84 -10.08 -0.95
N ASN A 60 -17.80 -9.55 -0.20
CA ASN A 60 -17.89 -9.70 1.26
C ASN A 60 -16.71 -9.11 2.06
N VAL A 61 -15.88 -8.26 1.46
CA VAL A 61 -14.87 -7.46 2.15
C VAL A 61 -15.21 -5.98 1.97
N THR A 62 -15.18 -5.22 3.07
CA THR A 62 -15.40 -3.77 3.02
C THR A 62 -14.41 -3.12 2.07
N LYS A 63 -14.93 -2.42 1.05
CA LYS A 63 -14.09 -1.67 0.11
C LYS A 63 -13.57 -0.43 0.80
N ILE A 64 -12.25 -0.32 0.91
CA ILE A 64 -11.57 0.82 1.52
C ILE A 64 -10.71 1.54 0.49
N PRO A 65 -10.59 2.89 0.56
CA PRO A 65 -9.72 3.64 -0.33
C PRO A 65 -8.28 3.12 -0.30
N ALA A 66 -7.64 3.10 -1.47
CA ALA A 66 -6.26 2.69 -1.63
C ALA A 66 -5.55 3.64 -2.58
N ALA A 67 -4.35 4.08 -2.22
CA ALA A 67 -3.50 4.91 -3.06
C ALA A 67 -2.04 4.47 -2.98
N CYS A 68 -1.30 4.64 -4.08
CA CYS A 68 0.15 4.54 -4.04
C CYS A 68 0.77 5.88 -3.65
N ILE A 69 1.87 5.83 -2.91
CA ILE A 69 2.70 6.98 -2.54
C ILE A 69 4.12 6.77 -3.06
N THR A 70 4.90 7.86 -3.09
CA THR A 70 6.30 7.80 -3.51
C THR A 70 7.12 6.90 -2.57
N ILE A 71 8.32 6.50 -3.02
CA ILE A 71 9.24 5.75 -2.16
C ILE A 71 9.64 6.60 -0.96
N GLU A 72 9.89 7.88 -1.22
CA GLU A 72 10.35 8.88 -0.27
C GLU A 72 9.32 9.07 0.86
N ASP A 73 8.04 9.23 0.52
CA ASP A 73 6.96 9.37 1.49
C ASP A 73 6.78 8.12 2.34
N ALA A 74 6.80 6.94 1.70
CA ALA A 74 6.69 5.67 2.42
C ALA A 74 7.84 5.49 3.43
N GLU A 75 9.07 5.84 3.04
CA GLU A 75 10.23 5.78 3.92
C GLU A 75 10.21 6.86 5.01
N MET A 76 9.75 8.07 4.71
CA MET A 76 9.55 9.12 5.70
C MET A 76 8.58 8.68 6.79
N LEU A 77 7.40 8.18 6.41
CA LEU A 77 6.39 7.69 7.34
C LEU A 77 6.92 6.49 8.13
N GLY A 78 7.67 5.58 7.48
CA GLY A 78 8.35 4.48 8.16
C GLY A 78 9.33 4.95 9.24
N ARG A 79 10.13 5.99 8.96
CA ARG A 79 11.03 6.60 9.95
C ARG A 79 10.27 7.29 11.08
N MET A 80 9.18 7.98 10.77
CA MET A 80 8.35 8.64 11.78
C MET A 80 7.70 7.63 12.74
N ALA A 81 7.24 6.50 12.22
CA ALA A 81 6.60 5.43 13.01
C ALA A 81 7.58 4.60 13.84
N ALA A 82 8.87 4.62 13.51
CA ALA A 82 9.92 3.91 14.25
C ALA A 82 10.52 4.72 15.41
N ARG A 83 10.05 5.94 15.63
CA ARG A 83 10.38 6.76 16.80
C ARG A 83 9.53 6.37 17.99
#